data_AF-A0A2Z2KCW6-F1
#
_entry.id   AF-A0A2Z2KCW6-F1
#
_cell.length_a   1.000
_cell.length_b   1.000
_cell.length_c   1.000
_cell.angle_alpha   90.00
_cell.angle_beta   90.00
_cell.angle_gamma   90.00
#
_symmetry.space_group_name_H-M   'P 1'
#
loop_
_entity.id
_entity.type
_entity.pdbx_description
1 polymer ?
#
loop_
_entity_poly.entity_id
_entity_poly.type
_entity_poly.pdbx_seq_one_letter_code
_entity_poly.pdbx_strand_id
1 'polypeptide(L)'
;MLNTNFYGTSFEMDEILEPPFQGQYFYAEDYRMLDLDQAVDYQVIQRAVDACSAQGGGTVIVSRGEWSSGPIHLRSNIHLSVKKGAVIHFSDTFAHYLPPVFTRWEGMECYNYSPLIYARDCENIAVTGEGTLNGNGEAWWHWKQLQQTAADKLCYAERDRIPVQERVFGTEEAALRPSFIQPMNCRNVLIEGLSIHNGPQWTVHPVYCENVIIRRIDIISCGPNTDGLNPDSCRNVLIEDCSFETGDDCIAINSGMNEDGWRVNKPCENIVIRNCVMKEGHGGLVIGSGMSGGVRNVYAHDCTITGGDRGIRLKSMRGRGGFVENIRFEHIKINNVREEAVQINMYYGYSTVVPKTSIPSDFSNIYMKDITGEGAGIAVEIKGLPEHRLKNISLENISLSADNAMICSDVENIVLKNFDVLATVNKSTEFVNIDRLQIEHFSVR
;
A
#
# COMPACT_ATOMS: atom_id res chain seq x y z
N MET A 1 18.17 9.10 -29.22
CA MET A 1 17.91 8.65 -27.84
C MET A 1 17.09 7.38 -27.97
N LEU A 2 17.68 6.22 -27.65
CA LEU A 2 16.96 4.95 -27.67
C LEU A 2 15.93 5.03 -26.54
N ASN A 3 14.65 4.89 -26.89
CA ASN A 3 13.55 4.87 -25.93
C ASN A 3 13.60 3.52 -25.21
N THR A 4 14.46 3.40 -24.18
CA THR A 4 14.64 2.18 -23.40
C THR A 4 13.59 2.14 -22.31
N ASN A 5 12.37 1.74 -22.66
CA ASN A 5 11.38 1.42 -21.66
C ASN A 5 11.81 0.15 -20.90
N PHE A 6 12.52 0.33 -19.78
CA PHE A 6 13.15 -0.75 -19.02
C PHE A 6 12.14 -1.75 -18.45
N TYR A 7 10.95 -1.26 -18.07
CA TYR A 7 9.90 -2.06 -17.43
C TYR A 7 8.79 -2.52 -18.37
N GLY A 8 8.91 -2.27 -19.69
CA GLY A 8 7.87 -2.65 -20.67
C GLY A 8 6.52 -1.93 -20.47
N THR A 9 6.53 -0.77 -19.82
CA THR A 9 5.33 0.03 -19.50
C THR A 9 4.75 0.69 -20.76
N SER A 10 3.56 1.28 -20.66
CA SER A 10 3.02 2.17 -21.71
C SER A 10 3.41 3.64 -21.51
N PHE A 11 4.07 3.95 -20.40
CA PHE A 11 4.52 5.27 -19.96
C PHE A 11 6.04 5.27 -19.77
N GLU A 12 6.68 6.43 -19.88
CA GLU A 12 8.13 6.53 -19.64
C GLU A 12 8.45 6.33 -18.15
N MET A 13 9.40 5.44 -17.87
CA MET A 13 9.91 5.16 -16.54
C MET A 13 11.34 4.66 -16.67
N ASP A 14 12.28 5.47 -16.18
CA ASP A 14 13.70 5.12 -16.14
C ASP A 14 13.93 3.97 -15.16
N GLU A 15 15.01 3.20 -15.37
CA GLU A 15 15.46 2.19 -14.42
C GLU A 15 15.70 2.83 -13.05
N ILE A 16 15.06 2.29 -12.02
CA ILE A 16 15.27 2.70 -10.63
C ILE A 16 16.52 1.97 -10.14
N LEU A 17 17.54 2.75 -9.77
CA LEU A 17 18.79 2.22 -9.22
C LEU A 17 18.70 2.06 -7.70
N GLU A 18 19.41 1.06 -7.18
CA GLU A 18 19.58 0.90 -5.74
C GLU A 18 20.37 2.08 -5.13
N PRO A 19 20.06 2.47 -3.88
CA PRO A 19 20.80 3.53 -3.21
C PRO A 19 22.28 3.15 -3.01
N PRO A 20 23.22 4.07 -3.27
CA PRO A 20 24.63 3.83 -3.00
C PRO A 20 24.96 4.01 -1.51
N PHE A 21 25.77 3.10 -0.95
CA PHE A 21 26.23 3.19 0.44
C PHE A 21 27.76 3.15 0.54
N GLN A 22 28.28 3.81 1.57
CA GLN A 22 29.71 3.74 1.89
C GLN A 22 30.09 2.37 2.43
N GLY A 23 31.32 1.92 2.20
CA GLY A 23 31.87 0.67 2.73
C GLY A 23 32.23 0.72 4.22
N GLN A 24 31.41 1.37 5.04
CA GLN A 24 31.54 1.46 6.50
C GLN A 24 30.46 0.62 7.17
N TYR A 25 30.82 -0.11 8.22
CA TYR A 25 29.92 -1.06 8.90
C TYR A 25 29.85 -0.77 10.40
N PHE A 26 28.63 -0.79 10.92
CA PHE A 26 28.30 -0.50 12.31
C PHE A 26 27.49 -1.68 12.87
N TYR A 27 28.10 -2.52 13.70
CA TYR A 27 27.44 -3.69 14.27
C TYR A 27 26.62 -3.27 15.50
N ALA A 28 25.31 -3.56 15.52
CA ALA A 28 24.42 -3.13 16.59
C ALA A 28 24.86 -3.66 17.98
N GLU A 29 25.55 -4.80 18.01
CA GLU A 29 26.12 -5.41 19.22
C GLU A 29 27.11 -4.48 19.93
N ASP A 30 27.89 -3.70 19.17
CA ASP A 30 28.92 -2.80 19.69
C ASP A 30 28.32 -1.59 20.41
N TYR A 31 27.01 -1.38 20.28
CA TYR A 31 26.27 -0.26 20.86
C TYR A 31 25.41 -0.65 22.07
N ARG A 32 25.50 -1.90 22.55
CA ARG A 32 24.79 -2.38 23.75
C ARG A 32 25.30 -1.66 25.00
N MET A 33 24.39 -1.27 25.88
CA MET A 33 24.74 -0.74 27.20
C MET A 33 24.98 -1.91 28.18
N LEU A 34 26.15 -1.94 28.82
CA LEU A 34 26.56 -3.05 29.70
C LEU A 34 25.73 -3.14 30.99
N ASP A 35 25.08 -2.06 31.40
CA ASP A 35 24.25 -1.93 32.60
C ASP A 35 22.76 -2.18 32.33
N LEU A 36 22.35 -2.38 31.08
CA LEU A 36 20.98 -2.72 30.71
C LEU A 36 20.84 -4.20 30.39
N ASP A 37 19.71 -4.78 30.81
CA ASP A 37 19.30 -6.09 30.30
C ASP A 37 19.03 -5.98 28.79
N GLN A 38 19.55 -6.94 28.01
CA GLN A 38 19.36 -7.00 26.56
C GLN A 38 17.88 -7.03 26.18
N ALA A 39 17.03 -7.62 27.02
CA ALA A 39 15.59 -7.64 26.81
C ALA A 39 14.95 -6.24 26.88
N VAL A 40 15.60 -5.29 27.56
CA VAL A 40 15.08 -3.95 27.89
C VAL A 40 15.80 -2.83 27.12
N ASP A 41 16.96 -3.09 26.51
CA ASP A 41 17.73 -2.11 25.73
C ASP A 41 17.12 -1.84 24.34
N TYR A 42 15.93 -1.24 24.32
CA TYR A 42 15.15 -0.95 23.11
C TYR A 42 15.74 0.15 22.23
N GLN A 43 16.82 0.82 22.65
CA GLN A 43 17.48 1.89 21.88
C GLN A 43 18.78 1.45 21.21
N VAL A 44 19.22 0.20 21.38
CA VAL A 44 20.51 -0.28 20.87
C VAL A 44 20.69 -0.07 19.36
N ILE A 45 19.68 -0.40 18.57
CA ILE A 45 19.73 -0.23 17.12
C ILE A 45 19.71 1.26 16.74
N GLN A 46 18.93 2.08 17.45
CA GLN A 46 18.92 3.53 17.21
C GLN A 46 20.31 4.14 17.47
N ARG A 47 21.00 3.74 18.54
CA ARG A 47 22.36 4.24 18.83
C ARG A 47 23.34 3.88 17.72
N ALA A 48 23.25 2.68 17.15
CA ALA A 48 24.06 2.27 16.01
C ALA A 48 23.76 3.10 14.76
N VAL A 49 22.48 3.40 14.49
CA VAL A 49 22.04 4.30 13.41
C VAL A 49 22.60 5.72 13.61
N ASP A 50 22.50 6.27 14.82
CA ASP A 50 22.99 7.61 15.12
C ASP A 50 24.52 7.70 14.94
N ALA A 51 25.26 6.68 15.40
CA ALA A 51 26.71 6.60 15.22
C ALA A 51 27.11 6.47 13.74
N CYS A 52 26.39 5.65 12.98
CA CYS A 52 26.57 5.51 11.53
C CYS A 52 26.33 6.84 10.81
N SER A 53 25.23 7.53 11.16
CA SER A 53 24.90 8.84 10.60
C SER A 53 25.95 9.89 10.93
N ALA A 54 26.52 9.88 12.15
CA ALA A 54 27.56 10.81 12.56
C ALA A 54 28.86 10.67 11.74
N GLN A 55 29.10 9.51 11.13
CA GLN A 55 30.25 9.25 10.24
C GLN A 55 29.92 9.46 8.75
N GLY A 56 28.76 10.04 8.44
CA GLY A 56 28.33 10.34 7.07
C GLY A 56 27.57 9.21 6.37
N GLY A 57 27.18 8.16 7.10
CA GLY A 57 26.39 7.05 6.58
C GLY A 57 27.22 5.77 6.34
N GLY A 58 26.52 4.70 5.98
CA GLY A 58 27.06 3.35 5.90
C GLY A 58 26.00 2.31 6.25
N THR A 59 26.47 1.10 6.58
CA THR A 59 25.59 -0.03 6.87
C THR A 59 25.57 -0.33 8.37
N VAL A 60 24.39 -0.24 8.98
CA VAL A 60 24.11 -0.77 10.32
C VAL A 60 23.76 -2.26 10.18
N ILE A 61 24.52 -3.12 10.83
CA ILE A 61 24.33 -4.57 10.80
C ILE A 61 23.63 -5.01 12.08
N VAL A 62 22.47 -5.66 11.94
CA VAL A 62 21.82 -6.39 13.04
C VAL A 62 22.09 -7.86 12.82
N SER A 63 23.00 -8.45 13.58
CA SER A 63 23.39 -9.85 13.38
C SER A 63 22.33 -10.81 13.95
N ARG A 64 22.50 -12.09 13.63
CA ARG A 64 21.64 -13.17 14.12
C ARG A 64 21.42 -13.10 15.64
N GLY A 65 20.18 -13.25 16.08
CA GLY A 65 19.79 -13.20 17.49
C GLY A 65 18.43 -12.53 17.69
N GLU A 66 17.99 -12.49 18.94
CA GLU A 66 16.79 -11.76 19.38
C GLU A 66 17.18 -10.33 19.77
N TRP A 67 16.45 -9.35 19.28
CA TRP A 67 16.69 -7.93 19.51
C TRP A 67 15.41 -7.23 19.96
N SER A 68 15.47 -6.48 21.05
CA SER A 68 14.41 -5.54 21.43
C SER A 68 14.66 -4.19 20.78
N SER A 69 13.63 -3.54 20.27
CA SER A 69 13.71 -2.19 19.70
C SER A 69 12.49 -1.34 20.01
N GLY A 70 12.69 -0.05 20.23
CA GLY A 70 11.65 0.98 20.05
C GLY A 70 11.63 1.43 18.59
N PRO A 71 11.15 2.65 18.31
CA PRO A 71 11.20 3.18 16.94
C PRO A 71 12.65 3.35 16.47
N ILE A 72 12.91 3.00 15.21
CA ILE A 72 14.18 3.23 14.53
C ILE A 72 14.01 4.37 13.54
N HIS A 73 14.64 5.50 13.81
CA HIS A 73 14.64 6.70 12.99
C HIS A 73 15.89 6.71 12.11
N LEU A 74 15.73 6.39 10.84
CA LEU A 74 16.79 6.44 9.84
C LEU A 74 17.17 7.89 9.50
N ARG A 75 18.33 8.03 8.87
CA ARG A 75 18.88 9.28 8.31
C ARG A 75 19.33 9.03 6.88
N SER A 76 19.67 10.07 6.14
CA SER A 76 20.22 9.92 4.80
C SER A 76 21.49 9.05 4.81
N ASN A 77 21.68 8.25 3.76
CA ASN A 77 22.80 7.35 3.55
C ASN A 77 22.92 6.21 4.58
N ILE A 78 21.81 5.82 5.21
CA ILE A 78 21.76 4.69 6.16
C ILE A 78 21.19 3.45 5.49
N HIS A 79 21.96 2.37 5.55
CA HIS A 79 21.53 1.02 5.21
C HIS A 79 21.39 0.19 6.49
N LEU A 80 20.17 -0.08 6.92
CA LEU A 80 19.88 -1.04 8.00
C LEU A 80 19.81 -2.46 7.40
N SER A 81 20.81 -3.29 7.70
CA SER A 81 20.87 -4.68 7.23
C SER A 81 20.57 -5.67 8.37
N VAL A 82 19.39 -6.26 8.32
CA VAL A 82 18.89 -7.24 9.29
C VAL A 82 19.22 -8.64 8.79
N LYS A 83 20.24 -9.27 9.39
CA LYS A 83 20.82 -10.51 8.86
C LYS A 83 19.89 -11.71 9.08
N LYS A 84 20.10 -12.74 8.27
CA LYS A 84 19.42 -14.03 8.40
C LYS A 84 19.48 -14.55 9.83
N GLY A 85 18.31 -14.88 10.38
CA GLY A 85 18.16 -15.37 11.76
C GLY A 85 18.26 -14.28 12.84
N ALA A 86 18.29 -13.00 12.46
CA ALA A 86 17.99 -11.91 13.38
C ALA A 86 16.48 -11.71 13.45
N VAL A 87 15.95 -11.51 14.66
CA VAL A 87 14.55 -11.15 14.90
C VAL A 87 14.53 -9.85 15.71
N ILE A 88 13.95 -8.80 15.16
CA ILE A 88 13.74 -7.53 15.87
C ILE A 88 12.29 -7.50 16.37
N HIS A 89 12.14 -7.51 17.70
CA HIS A 89 10.86 -7.33 18.38
C HIS A 89 10.68 -5.86 18.74
N PHE A 90 9.71 -5.22 18.10
CA PHE A 90 9.35 -3.85 18.43
C PHE A 90 8.56 -3.78 19.73
N SER A 91 8.79 -2.74 20.52
CA SER A 91 8.20 -2.59 21.84
C SER A 91 6.66 -2.47 21.77
N ASP A 92 5.98 -3.11 22.71
CA ASP A 92 4.55 -2.97 22.98
C ASP A 92 4.21 -1.76 23.88
N THR A 93 5.22 -1.02 24.34
CA THR A 93 5.06 0.15 25.19
C THR A 93 4.85 1.40 24.33
N PHE A 94 3.62 1.90 24.28
CA PHE A 94 3.22 3.01 23.40
C PHE A 94 4.05 4.29 23.61
N ALA A 95 4.45 4.56 24.86
CA ALA A 95 5.26 5.73 25.21
C ALA A 95 6.65 5.73 24.55
N HIS A 96 7.19 4.58 24.11
CA HIS A 96 8.45 4.52 23.39
C HIS A 96 8.37 5.14 21.98
N TYR A 97 7.16 5.31 21.45
CA TYR A 97 6.91 5.92 20.13
C TYR A 97 6.58 7.42 20.22
N LEU A 98 6.82 8.03 21.38
CA LEU A 98 6.70 9.46 21.63
C LEU A 98 8.10 10.10 21.75
N PRO A 99 8.25 11.41 21.46
CA PRO A 99 7.20 12.39 21.13
C PRO A 99 6.55 12.18 19.75
N PRO A 100 5.35 12.74 19.50
CA PRO A 100 4.68 12.59 18.22
C PRO A 100 5.53 13.14 17.06
N VAL A 101 5.51 12.43 15.93
CA VAL A 101 6.17 12.83 14.69
C VAL A 101 5.12 13.16 13.63
N PHE A 102 5.51 13.98 12.66
CA PHE A 102 4.72 14.17 11.45
C PHE A 102 4.57 12.82 10.73
N THR A 103 3.33 12.44 10.44
CA THR A 103 2.99 11.20 9.76
C THR A 103 1.73 11.40 8.92
N ARG A 104 1.33 10.34 8.21
CA ARG A 104 0.06 10.27 7.51
C ARG A 104 -0.73 9.07 8.03
N TRP A 105 -1.92 9.33 8.58
CA TRP A 105 -2.81 8.30 9.12
C TRP A 105 -4.02 8.11 8.20
N GLU A 106 -4.18 6.90 7.65
CA GLU A 106 -5.21 6.55 6.65
C GLU A 106 -5.35 7.60 5.49
N GLY A 107 -4.27 8.25 5.07
CA GLY A 107 -4.28 9.25 3.98
C GLY A 107 -4.40 10.72 4.41
N MET A 108 -4.33 11.01 5.71
CA MET A 108 -4.49 12.35 6.31
C MET A 108 -3.22 12.79 7.06
N GLU A 109 -2.66 13.96 6.76
CA GLU A 109 -1.46 14.46 7.45
C GLU A 109 -1.76 14.89 8.90
N CYS A 110 -0.97 14.41 9.86
CA CYS A 110 -1.08 14.73 11.29
C CYS A 110 0.25 14.55 12.05
N TYR A 111 0.26 14.86 13.35
CA TYR A 111 1.32 14.48 14.28
C TYR A 111 0.83 13.35 15.19
N ASN A 112 1.47 12.19 15.15
CA ASN A 112 1.03 11.00 15.89
C ASN A 112 2.23 10.18 16.37
N TYR A 113 2.00 9.03 17.02
CA TYR A 113 3.05 8.07 17.37
C TYR A 113 4.00 7.80 16.20
N SER A 114 5.29 7.68 16.52
CA SER A 114 6.31 7.28 15.55
C SER A 114 5.97 5.95 14.90
N PRO A 115 6.13 5.81 13.57
CA PRO A 115 6.28 4.52 12.92
C PRO A 115 7.41 3.71 13.54
N LEU A 116 7.34 2.38 13.41
CA LEU A 116 8.32 1.46 14.00
C LEU A 116 9.70 1.63 13.34
N ILE A 117 9.73 1.80 12.02
CA ILE A 117 10.90 2.26 11.26
C ILE A 117 10.48 3.52 10.49
N TYR A 118 11.12 4.64 10.78
CA TYR A 118 10.74 5.95 10.28
C TYR A 118 11.91 6.65 9.60
N ALA A 119 11.65 7.29 8.47
CA ALA A 119 12.60 8.19 7.83
C ALA A 119 11.81 9.39 7.32
N ARG A 120 12.35 10.61 7.45
CA ARG A 120 11.71 11.80 6.91
C ARG A 120 12.75 12.71 6.28
N ASP A 121 12.41 13.23 5.09
CA ASP A 121 13.25 14.18 4.36
C ASP A 121 14.69 13.61 4.14
N CYS A 122 14.78 12.30 3.85
CA CYS A 122 16.05 11.57 3.73
C CYS A 122 16.35 11.15 2.27
N GLU A 123 17.63 10.99 1.96
CA GLU A 123 18.09 10.44 0.69
C GLU A 123 18.94 9.19 0.92
N ASN A 124 18.82 8.21 0.03
CA ASN A 124 19.56 6.95 0.05
C ASN A 124 19.36 6.19 1.36
N ILE A 125 18.20 5.56 1.52
CA ILE A 125 17.90 4.72 2.68
C ILE A 125 17.62 3.29 2.25
N ALA A 126 18.08 2.33 3.04
CA ALA A 126 17.77 0.94 2.81
C ALA A 126 17.45 0.18 4.10
N VAL A 127 16.46 -0.70 4.04
CA VAL A 127 16.17 -1.70 5.08
C VAL A 127 16.18 -3.06 4.39
N THR A 128 17.22 -3.86 4.59
CA THR A 128 17.39 -5.10 3.82
C THR A 128 17.85 -6.29 4.65
N GLY A 129 17.78 -7.47 4.05
CA GLY A 129 18.34 -8.72 4.58
C GLY A 129 17.26 -9.76 4.85
N GLU A 130 17.67 -10.97 5.22
CA GLU A 130 16.77 -12.14 5.41
C GLU A 130 16.32 -12.31 6.88
N GLY A 131 16.34 -11.25 7.67
CA GLY A 131 15.87 -11.25 9.05
C GLY A 131 14.37 -11.03 9.17
N THR A 132 13.87 -11.17 10.40
CA THR A 132 12.46 -10.97 10.74
C THR A 132 12.27 -9.68 11.51
N LEU A 133 11.27 -8.88 11.10
CA LEU A 133 10.78 -7.72 11.83
C LEU A 133 9.42 -8.08 12.45
N ASN A 134 9.32 -8.14 13.77
CA ASN A 134 8.08 -8.41 14.48
C ASN A 134 7.57 -7.13 15.14
N GLY A 135 6.43 -6.62 14.66
CA GLY A 135 5.85 -5.36 15.12
C GLY A 135 5.15 -5.43 16.48
N ASN A 136 4.92 -6.62 17.03
CA ASN A 136 4.07 -6.84 18.21
C ASN A 136 2.73 -6.10 18.12
N GLY A 137 2.13 -6.16 16.93
CA GLY A 137 0.90 -5.45 16.57
C GLY A 137 -0.28 -5.78 17.47
N GLU A 138 -0.34 -6.96 18.09
CA GLU A 138 -1.43 -7.36 18.98
C GLU A 138 -1.70 -6.33 20.09
N ALA A 139 -0.63 -5.69 20.61
CA ALA A 139 -0.75 -4.64 21.62
C ALA A 139 -1.61 -3.46 21.15
N TRP A 140 -1.59 -3.17 19.84
CA TRP A 140 -2.25 -2.03 19.23
C TRP A 140 -3.65 -2.35 18.72
N TRP A 141 -3.93 -3.58 18.27
CA TRP A 141 -5.11 -3.88 17.44
C TRP A 141 -6.47 -3.53 18.06
N HIS A 142 -6.61 -3.56 19.38
CA HIS A 142 -7.84 -3.15 20.07
C HIS A 142 -8.21 -1.67 19.81
N TRP A 143 -7.24 -0.83 19.46
CA TRP A 143 -7.46 0.59 19.11
C TRP A 143 -8.32 0.78 17.86
N LYS A 144 -8.46 -0.24 16.99
CA LYS A 144 -9.39 -0.15 15.85
C LYS A 144 -10.82 0.18 16.32
N GLN A 145 -11.22 -0.31 17.49
CA GLN A 145 -12.56 -0.06 18.03
C GLN A 145 -12.68 1.31 18.72
N LEU A 146 -11.55 1.99 18.98
CA LEU A 146 -11.49 3.24 19.75
C LEU A 146 -11.21 4.47 18.86
N GLN A 147 -10.57 4.27 17.70
CA GLN A 147 -10.02 5.34 16.85
C GLN A 147 -11.06 6.28 16.21
N GLN A 148 -12.36 5.93 16.16
CA GLN A 148 -13.35 6.66 15.34
C GLN A 148 -13.48 8.13 15.73
N THR A 149 -13.52 8.45 17.04
CA THR A 149 -13.63 9.83 17.51
C THR A 149 -12.45 10.70 17.06
N ALA A 150 -11.23 10.14 17.08
CA ALA A 150 -10.04 10.85 16.63
C ALA A 150 -9.99 10.96 15.10
N ALA A 151 -10.39 9.90 14.38
CA ALA A 151 -10.49 9.92 12.92
C ALA A 151 -11.49 10.99 12.44
N ASP A 152 -12.64 11.12 13.10
CA ASP A 152 -13.62 12.17 12.79
C ASP A 152 -13.05 13.57 13.07
N LYS A 153 -12.38 13.77 14.21
CA LYS A 153 -11.71 15.05 14.52
C LYS A 153 -10.66 15.42 13.47
N LEU A 154 -9.85 14.45 13.04
CA LEU A 154 -8.84 14.67 11.99
C LEU A 154 -9.52 15.04 10.67
N CYS A 155 -10.57 14.33 10.27
CA CYS A 155 -11.37 14.68 9.08
C CYS A 155 -11.97 16.09 9.15
N TYR A 156 -12.49 16.52 10.30
CA TYR A 156 -12.96 17.91 10.48
C TYR A 156 -11.82 18.93 10.40
N ALA A 157 -10.65 18.60 10.97
CA ALA A 157 -9.47 19.46 10.90
C ALA A 157 -9.02 19.71 9.45
N GLU A 158 -9.13 18.71 8.57
CA GLU A 158 -8.86 18.86 7.13
C GLU A 158 -9.85 19.79 6.45
N ARG A 159 -11.15 19.53 6.62
CA ARG A 159 -12.24 20.32 6.04
C ARG A 159 -12.14 21.79 6.46
N ASP A 160 -11.85 22.02 7.73
CA ASP A 160 -11.76 23.35 8.33
C ASP A 160 -10.37 23.99 8.13
N ARG A 161 -9.48 23.32 7.40
CA ARG A 161 -8.12 23.78 7.04
C ARG A 161 -7.26 24.13 8.25
N ILE A 162 -7.44 23.40 9.35
CA ILE A 162 -6.56 23.48 10.51
C ILE A 162 -5.14 23.12 10.08
N PRO A 163 -4.11 23.94 10.41
CA PRO A 163 -2.72 23.64 10.09
C PRO A 163 -2.29 22.27 10.63
N VAL A 164 -1.46 21.55 9.87
CA VAL A 164 -1.07 20.17 10.22
C VAL A 164 -0.35 20.10 11.58
N GLN A 165 0.42 21.14 11.92
CA GLN A 165 1.14 21.24 13.18
C GLN A 165 0.21 21.27 14.41
N GLU A 166 -1.05 21.65 14.22
CA GLU A 166 -2.08 21.65 15.29
C GLU A 166 -2.85 20.32 15.37
N ARG A 167 -2.65 19.40 14.42
CA ARG A 167 -3.32 18.09 14.34
C ARG A 167 -2.55 17.03 15.13
N VAL A 168 -2.53 17.14 16.46
CA VAL A 168 -1.74 16.26 17.33
C VAL A 168 -2.61 15.15 17.95
N PHE A 169 -2.27 13.89 17.67
CA PHE A 169 -3.04 12.70 18.02
C PHE A 169 -2.22 11.58 18.66
N GLY A 170 -0.94 11.81 18.99
CA GLY A 170 -0.09 10.82 19.66
C GLY A 170 -0.44 10.61 21.13
N THR A 171 -1.66 10.13 21.40
CA THR A 171 -2.19 9.79 22.73
C THR A 171 -3.01 8.50 22.67
N GLU A 172 -3.04 7.76 23.78
CA GLU A 172 -3.81 6.51 23.84
C GLU A 172 -5.32 6.75 23.69
N GLU A 173 -5.81 7.91 24.19
CA GLU A 173 -7.20 8.36 24.00
C GLU A 173 -7.57 8.55 22.53
N ALA A 174 -6.64 9.05 21.71
CA ALA A 174 -6.87 9.19 20.28
C ALA A 174 -6.82 7.85 19.55
N ALA A 175 -6.03 6.90 20.07
CA ALA A 175 -5.96 5.53 19.58
C ALA A 175 -5.63 5.40 18.08
N LEU A 176 -4.91 6.38 17.50
CA LEU A 176 -4.46 6.31 16.11
C LEU A 176 -3.17 5.50 16.04
N ARG A 177 -3.26 4.26 15.55
CA ARG A 177 -2.11 3.34 15.45
C ARG A 177 -1.08 3.82 14.42
N PRO A 178 0.24 3.65 14.68
CA PRO A 178 1.28 4.01 13.72
C PRO A 178 1.43 2.96 12.60
N SER A 179 1.98 3.35 11.46
CA SER A 179 2.45 2.40 10.43
C SER A 179 3.73 1.67 10.88
N PHE A 180 4.08 0.56 10.23
CA PHE A 180 5.32 -0.17 10.54
C PHE A 180 6.55 0.54 9.95
N ILE A 181 6.76 0.46 8.64
CA ILE A 181 7.88 1.09 7.94
C ILE A 181 7.34 2.27 7.13
N GLN A 182 7.73 3.49 7.49
CA GLN A 182 7.22 4.72 6.85
C GLN A 182 8.35 5.70 6.52
N PRO A 183 8.95 5.59 5.32
CA PRO A 183 9.73 6.68 4.77
C PRO A 183 8.79 7.77 4.23
N MET A 184 9.05 9.02 4.60
CA MET A 184 8.25 10.18 4.20
C MET A 184 9.11 11.21 3.49
N ASN A 185 8.68 11.64 2.31
CA ASN A 185 9.40 12.61 1.48
C ASN A 185 10.88 12.21 1.28
N CYS A 186 11.12 10.92 1.04
CA CYS A 186 12.46 10.35 0.86
C CYS A 186 12.75 10.07 -0.62
N ARG A 187 14.02 10.07 -1.00
CA ARG A 187 14.47 9.73 -2.36
C ARG A 187 15.48 8.58 -2.33
N ASN A 188 15.38 7.67 -3.30
CA ASN A 188 16.20 6.45 -3.39
C ASN A 188 16.01 5.57 -2.15
N VAL A 189 14.93 4.79 -2.15
CA VAL A 189 14.50 3.95 -1.03
C VAL A 189 14.55 2.49 -1.45
N LEU A 190 15.22 1.63 -0.66
CA LEU A 190 15.24 0.19 -0.87
C LEU A 190 14.70 -0.56 0.36
N ILE A 191 13.68 -1.40 0.17
CA ILE A 191 13.19 -2.33 1.20
C ILE A 191 13.22 -3.74 0.62
N GLU A 192 14.01 -4.63 1.22
CA GLU A 192 14.34 -5.89 0.54
C GLU A 192 14.57 -7.11 1.45
N GLY A 193 13.99 -8.24 1.07
CA GLY A 193 14.41 -9.57 1.57
C GLY A 193 13.84 -9.98 2.93
N LEU A 194 13.14 -9.07 3.60
CA LEU A 194 12.72 -9.20 5.00
C LEU A 194 11.45 -10.04 5.13
N SER A 195 11.32 -10.74 6.25
CA SER A 195 10.03 -11.22 6.75
C SER A 195 9.46 -10.21 7.74
N ILE A 196 8.25 -9.69 7.51
CA ILE A 196 7.63 -8.64 8.33
C ILE A 196 6.33 -9.15 8.91
N HIS A 197 6.28 -9.25 10.24
CA HIS A 197 5.18 -9.90 10.96
C HIS A 197 4.45 -8.90 11.87
N ASN A 198 3.15 -9.13 12.03
CA ASN A 198 2.32 -8.52 13.08
C ASN A 198 2.47 -7.00 13.18
N GLY A 199 2.19 -6.28 12.09
CA GLY A 199 2.21 -4.82 12.09
C GLY A 199 1.09 -4.20 12.94
N PRO A 200 1.28 -2.99 13.53
CA PRO A 200 0.21 -2.29 14.25
C PRO A 200 -0.95 -1.86 13.34
N GLN A 201 -0.62 -1.45 12.10
CA GLN A 201 -1.51 -0.95 11.05
C GLN A 201 -0.81 -1.19 9.69
N TRP A 202 -0.84 -0.25 8.74
CA TRP A 202 -0.20 -0.40 7.42
C TRP A 202 1.29 -0.75 7.53
N THR A 203 1.71 -1.79 6.82
CA THR A 203 3.03 -2.39 7.04
C THR A 203 4.13 -1.58 6.36
N VAL A 204 4.16 -1.48 5.02
CA VAL A 204 5.17 -0.68 4.32
C VAL A 204 4.49 0.49 3.63
N HIS A 205 4.67 1.68 4.17
CA HIS A 205 3.91 2.89 3.82
C HIS A 205 4.85 4.02 3.38
N PRO A 206 5.48 3.94 2.19
CA PRO A 206 6.23 5.07 1.66
C PRO A 206 5.25 6.20 1.30
N VAL A 207 5.54 7.42 1.78
CA VAL A 207 4.71 8.61 1.55
C VAL A 207 5.56 9.68 0.87
N TYR A 208 5.07 10.27 -0.23
CA TYR A 208 5.79 11.32 -0.97
C TYR A 208 7.19 10.91 -1.46
N CYS A 209 7.47 9.62 -1.55
CA CYS A 209 8.80 9.13 -1.88
C CYS A 209 9.01 9.05 -3.40
N GLU A 210 10.26 9.14 -3.81
CA GLU A 210 10.66 9.02 -5.21
C GLU A 210 11.78 7.99 -5.37
N ASN A 211 11.74 7.20 -6.44
CA ASN A 211 12.68 6.12 -6.73
C ASN A 211 12.69 5.07 -5.60
N VAL A 212 11.61 4.29 -5.54
CA VAL A 212 11.37 3.31 -4.48
C VAL A 212 11.45 1.90 -5.06
N ILE A 213 12.26 1.04 -4.45
CA ILE A 213 12.32 -0.40 -4.74
C ILE A 213 11.87 -1.15 -3.50
N ILE A 214 10.82 -1.96 -3.66
CA ILE A 214 10.37 -2.91 -2.64
C ILE A 214 10.39 -4.29 -3.27
N ARG A 215 11.26 -5.18 -2.80
CA ARG A 215 11.37 -6.50 -3.43
C ARG A 215 11.70 -7.65 -2.50
N ARG A 216 11.26 -8.85 -2.85
CA ARG A 216 11.57 -10.08 -2.10
C ARG A 216 11.21 -10.03 -0.62
N ILE A 217 10.19 -9.26 -0.25
CA ILE A 217 9.70 -9.26 1.13
C ILE A 217 8.56 -10.27 1.29
N ASP A 218 8.40 -10.78 2.49
CA ASP A 218 7.29 -11.64 2.90
C ASP A 218 6.55 -10.96 4.08
N ILE A 219 5.29 -10.60 3.88
CA ILE A 219 4.48 -9.95 4.91
C ILE A 219 3.42 -10.93 5.41
N ILE A 220 3.38 -11.14 6.72
CA ILE A 220 2.40 -12.01 7.39
C ILE A 220 1.80 -11.26 8.57
N SER A 221 0.54 -10.86 8.46
CA SER A 221 -0.18 -10.18 9.54
C SER A 221 -1.68 -10.39 9.39
N CYS A 222 -2.39 -10.64 10.48
CA CYS A 222 -3.84 -10.83 10.49
C CYS A 222 -4.60 -9.72 11.23
N GLY A 223 -3.89 -8.67 11.65
CA GLY A 223 -4.47 -7.55 12.39
C GLY A 223 -5.40 -6.66 11.56
N PRO A 224 -6.28 -5.88 12.20
CA PRO A 224 -7.14 -4.93 11.50
C PRO A 224 -6.32 -3.84 10.80
N ASN A 225 -6.62 -3.56 9.53
CA ASN A 225 -5.90 -2.55 8.71
C ASN A 225 -4.40 -2.84 8.61
N THR A 226 -4.03 -4.12 8.57
CA THR A 226 -2.64 -4.54 8.35
C THR A 226 -2.42 -4.83 6.87
N ASP A 227 -2.57 -3.78 6.07
CA ASP A 227 -2.20 -3.76 4.67
C ASP A 227 -0.72 -4.12 4.49
N GLY A 228 -0.38 -4.72 3.35
CA GLY A 228 1.00 -5.07 3.02
C GLY A 228 1.81 -3.85 2.59
N LEU A 229 1.53 -3.33 1.39
CA LEU A 229 2.21 -2.17 0.80
C LEU A 229 1.23 -1.04 0.51
N ASN A 230 1.56 0.17 0.96
CA ASN A 230 0.79 1.38 0.72
C ASN A 230 1.66 2.49 0.11
N PRO A 231 2.08 2.42 -1.17
CA PRO A 231 2.63 3.59 -1.84
C PRO A 231 1.61 4.73 -1.82
N ASP A 232 1.92 5.79 -1.09
CA ASP A 232 1.06 6.97 -0.96
C ASP A 232 1.73 8.20 -1.57
N SER A 233 1.16 8.70 -2.65
CA SER A 233 1.64 9.92 -3.33
C SER A 233 3.13 9.82 -3.74
N CYS A 234 3.57 8.61 -4.09
CA CYS A 234 4.95 8.29 -4.49
C CYS A 234 5.13 8.36 -6.01
N ARG A 235 6.37 8.52 -6.46
CA ARG A 235 6.73 8.58 -7.88
C ARG A 235 7.85 7.60 -8.20
N ASN A 236 7.73 6.87 -9.33
CA ASN A 236 8.72 5.89 -9.78
C ASN A 236 8.93 4.80 -8.71
N VAL A 237 8.02 3.83 -8.69
CA VAL A 237 7.98 2.76 -7.69
C VAL A 237 8.03 1.40 -8.38
N LEU A 238 8.98 0.57 -7.99
CA LEU A 238 9.06 -0.84 -8.38
C LEU A 238 8.73 -1.73 -7.17
N ILE A 239 7.72 -2.58 -7.34
CA ILE A 239 7.36 -3.65 -6.40
C ILE A 239 7.54 -4.99 -7.12
N GLU A 240 8.43 -5.86 -6.64
CA GLU A 240 8.67 -7.14 -7.30
C GLU A 240 9.01 -8.31 -6.39
N ASP A 241 8.60 -9.52 -6.80
CA ASP A 241 8.96 -10.78 -6.13
C ASP A 241 8.52 -10.84 -4.65
N CYS A 242 7.43 -10.17 -4.28
CA CYS A 242 6.92 -10.11 -2.90
C CYS A 242 5.81 -11.13 -2.62
N SER A 243 5.65 -11.51 -1.36
CA SER A 243 4.59 -12.41 -0.87
C SER A 243 3.79 -11.76 0.25
N PHE A 244 2.47 -11.96 0.25
CA PHE A 244 1.54 -11.31 1.18
C PHE A 244 0.51 -12.30 1.76
N GLU A 245 0.36 -12.27 3.07
CA GLU A 245 -0.77 -12.80 3.84
C GLU A 245 -1.19 -11.71 4.84
N THR A 246 -2.19 -10.91 4.47
CA THR A 246 -2.51 -9.65 5.15
C THR A 246 -3.91 -9.66 5.77
N GLY A 247 -4.11 -8.88 6.83
CA GLY A 247 -5.41 -8.69 7.47
C GLY A 247 -6.28 -7.64 6.77
N ASP A 248 -5.74 -6.98 5.74
CA ASP A 248 -6.43 -6.04 4.86
C ASP A 248 -5.85 -6.18 3.43
N ASP A 249 -5.84 -5.13 2.61
CA ASP A 249 -5.31 -5.19 1.23
C ASP A 249 -3.81 -5.57 1.16
N CYS A 250 -3.40 -6.41 0.20
CA CYS A 250 -1.99 -6.80 0.03
C CYS A 250 -1.15 -5.63 -0.49
N ILE A 251 -1.58 -5.01 -1.60
CA ILE A 251 -0.95 -3.81 -2.17
C ILE A 251 -2.06 -2.79 -2.45
N ALA A 252 -2.01 -1.65 -1.78
CA ALA A 252 -2.98 -0.56 -1.91
C ALA A 252 -2.31 0.77 -2.28
N ILE A 253 -2.41 1.16 -3.55
CA ILE A 253 -1.88 2.44 -4.04
C ILE A 253 -2.83 3.57 -3.60
N ASN A 254 -2.27 4.57 -2.92
CA ASN A 254 -2.99 5.70 -2.36
C ASN A 254 -2.32 7.03 -2.76
N SER A 255 -3.00 8.14 -2.51
CA SER A 255 -2.51 9.49 -2.77
C SER A 255 -3.23 10.51 -1.88
N GLY A 256 -3.44 10.16 -0.61
CA GLY A 256 -4.19 10.99 0.33
C GLY A 256 -5.71 10.99 0.17
N MET A 257 -6.38 11.62 1.14
CA MET A 257 -7.83 11.56 1.24
C MET A 257 -8.50 12.94 1.29
N ASN A 258 -9.62 13.05 0.59
CA ASN A 258 -10.52 14.20 0.52
C ASN A 258 -9.78 15.54 0.33
N GLU A 259 -10.19 16.58 1.08
CA GLU A 259 -9.63 17.92 1.06
C GLU A 259 -8.12 17.96 1.34
N ASP A 260 -7.60 17.04 2.16
CA ASP A 260 -6.17 16.99 2.47
C ASP A 260 -5.35 16.43 1.31
N GLY A 261 -5.87 15.40 0.64
CA GLY A 261 -5.33 14.91 -0.63
C GLY A 261 -5.33 16.00 -1.71
N TRP A 262 -6.42 16.79 -1.82
CA TRP A 262 -6.49 17.91 -2.77
C TRP A 262 -5.54 19.05 -2.40
N ARG A 263 -5.37 19.34 -1.11
CA ARG A 263 -4.45 20.36 -0.60
C ARG A 263 -3.01 19.99 -0.90
N VAL A 264 -2.62 18.74 -0.65
CA VAL A 264 -1.27 18.22 -0.91
C VAL A 264 -1.01 18.16 -2.42
N ASN A 265 -2.00 17.76 -3.21
CA ASN A 265 -1.98 17.74 -4.68
C ASN A 265 -0.76 17.01 -5.26
N LYS A 266 -0.41 15.87 -4.66
CA LYS A 266 0.65 14.97 -5.14
C LYS A 266 0.00 13.65 -5.56
N PRO A 267 0.00 13.30 -6.85
CA PRO A 267 -0.47 12.00 -7.27
C PRO A 267 0.52 10.90 -6.91
N CYS A 268 0.04 9.66 -6.87
CA CYS A 268 0.90 8.47 -6.88
C CYS A 268 1.04 7.98 -8.33
N GLU A 269 2.26 7.96 -8.86
CA GLU A 269 2.44 7.77 -10.30
C GLU A 269 3.72 7.03 -10.71
N ASN A 270 3.66 6.39 -11.88
CA ASN A 270 4.72 5.57 -12.45
C ASN A 270 5.07 4.41 -11.52
N ILE A 271 4.14 3.46 -11.43
CA ILE A 271 4.24 2.31 -10.52
C ILE A 271 4.26 1.03 -11.35
N VAL A 272 5.24 0.17 -11.09
CA VAL A 272 5.34 -1.17 -11.66
C VAL A 272 5.25 -2.18 -10.52
N ILE A 273 4.34 -3.14 -10.67
CA ILE A 273 4.16 -4.27 -9.75
C ILE A 273 4.33 -5.55 -10.56
N ARG A 274 5.26 -6.44 -10.18
CA ARG A 274 5.45 -7.70 -10.91
C ARG A 274 5.82 -8.89 -10.04
N ASN A 275 5.49 -10.09 -10.50
CA ASN A 275 5.92 -11.35 -9.88
C ASN A 275 5.52 -11.49 -8.39
N CYS A 276 4.42 -10.86 -7.98
CA CYS A 276 3.96 -10.90 -6.59
C CYS A 276 2.95 -12.03 -6.37
N VAL A 277 2.91 -12.56 -5.14
CA VAL A 277 1.97 -13.59 -4.71
C VAL A 277 1.15 -13.10 -3.52
N MET A 278 -0.17 -13.10 -3.67
CA MET A 278 -1.13 -12.67 -2.64
C MET A 278 -1.94 -13.89 -2.19
N LYS A 279 -1.86 -14.25 -0.91
CA LYS A 279 -2.44 -15.47 -0.33
C LYS A 279 -3.69 -15.22 0.51
N GLU A 280 -3.80 -14.04 1.09
CA GLU A 280 -4.93 -13.62 1.93
C GLU A 280 -4.98 -12.09 1.98
N GLY A 281 -6.17 -11.52 2.19
CA GLY A 281 -6.37 -10.08 2.31
C GLY A 281 -7.70 -9.59 1.71
N HIS A 282 -8.07 -8.34 2.01
CA HIS A 282 -9.32 -7.74 1.49
C HIS A 282 -9.28 -7.43 -0.01
N GLY A 283 -8.08 -7.39 -0.60
CA GLY A 283 -7.83 -7.14 -2.01
C GLY A 283 -6.37 -7.42 -2.38
N GLY A 284 -6.13 -8.12 -3.48
CA GLY A 284 -4.77 -8.45 -3.91
C GLY A 284 -4.03 -7.25 -4.54
N LEU A 285 -4.62 -6.65 -5.58
CA LEU A 285 -4.08 -5.47 -6.25
C LEU A 285 -5.08 -4.33 -6.16
N VAL A 286 -4.77 -3.31 -5.36
CA VAL A 286 -5.75 -2.31 -4.93
C VAL A 286 -5.31 -0.89 -5.27
N ILE A 287 -6.28 -0.08 -5.72
CA ILE A 287 -6.14 1.37 -5.83
C ILE A 287 -7.24 2.03 -5.00
N GLY A 288 -6.84 2.94 -4.10
CA GLY A 288 -7.72 3.66 -3.20
C GLY A 288 -8.04 2.90 -1.90
N SER A 289 -8.94 3.41 -1.06
CA SER A 289 -9.88 4.50 -1.34
C SER A 289 -9.31 5.91 -1.11
N GLY A 290 -8.12 6.04 -0.52
CA GLY A 290 -7.45 7.32 -0.32
C GLY A 290 -6.72 7.73 -1.57
N MET A 291 -7.44 8.09 -2.65
CA MET A 291 -6.87 8.42 -3.96
C MET A 291 -7.08 9.89 -4.38
N SER A 292 -7.35 10.78 -3.43
CA SER A 292 -7.81 12.14 -3.69
C SER A 292 -6.78 13.05 -4.36
N GLY A 293 -5.48 12.84 -4.12
CA GLY A 293 -4.39 13.48 -4.86
C GLY A 293 -4.19 12.96 -6.29
N GLY A 294 -4.84 11.85 -6.64
CA GLY A 294 -4.79 11.19 -7.95
C GLY A 294 -3.82 10.01 -8.01
N VAL A 295 -4.16 9.02 -8.84
CA VAL A 295 -3.29 7.89 -9.17
C VAL A 295 -3.21 7.75 -10.68
N ARG A 296 -2.00 7.64 -11.24
CA ARG A 296 -1.85 7.44 -12.69
C ARG A 296 -0.67 6.56 -13.05
N ASN A 297 -0.69 5.99 -14.25
CA ASN A 297 0.44 5.24 -14.82
C ASN A 297 0.86 4.08 -13.91
N VAL A 298 -0.02 3.10 -13.77
CA VAL A 298 0.22 1.89 -12.98
C VAL A 298 0.23 0.70 -13.92
N TYR A 299 1.28 -0.11 -13.86
CA TYR A 299 1.37 -1.38 -14.56
C TYR A 299 1.62 -2.53 -13.56
N ALA A 300 0.61 -3.37 -13.35
CA ALA A 300 0.74 -4.58 -12.55
C ALA A 300 0.66 -5.81 -13.46
N HIS A 301 1.68 -6.69 -13.40
CA HIS A 301 1.72 -7.86 -14.27
C HIS A 301 2.38 -9.10 -13.67
N ASP A 302 2.07 -10.27 -14.21
CA ASP A 302 2.67 -11.55 -13.79
C ASP A 302 2.49 -11.84 -12.28
N CYS A 303 1.34 -11.45 -11.71
CA CYS A 303 1.01 -11.68 -10.31
C CYS A 303 0.02 -12.84 -10.15
N THR A 304 0.08 -13.50 -8.99
CA THR A 304 -0.84 -14.58 -8.62
C THR A 304 -1.57 -14.24 -7.33
N ILE A 305 -2.90 -14.31 -7.36
CA ILE A 305 -3.79 -14.13 -6.22
C ILE A 305 -4.45 -15.48 -5.96
N THR A 306 -4.32 -15.99 -4.73
CA THR A 306 -4.91 -17.26 -4.31
C THR A 306 -5.56 -17.07 -2.94
N GLY A 307 -6.89 -17.04 -2.85
CA GLY A 307 -7.56 -16.68 -1.59
C GLY A 307 -7.83 -15.19 -1.47
N GLY A 308 -8.11 -14.71 -0.26
CA GLY A 308 -8.53 -13.32 -0.04
C GLY A 308 -9.99 -13.07 -0.41
N ASP A 309 -10.43 -11.84 -0.18
CA ASP A 309 -11.79 -11.44 -0.51
C ASP A 309 -11.91 -11.04 -1.97
N ARG A 310 -10.94 -10.28 -2.50
CA ARG A 310 -10.99 -9.72 -3.86
C ARG A 310 -9.67 -9.83 -4.59
N GLY A 311 -9.74 -10.00 -5.91
CA GLY A 311 -8.56 -10.00 -6.78
C GLY A 311 -8.05 -8.58 -7.04
N ILE A 312 -8.41 -8.04 -8.20
CA ILE A 312 -8.13 -6.65 -8.58
C ILE A 312 -9.25 -5.76 -8.03
N ARG A 313 -8.91 -4.69 -7.31
CA ARG A 313 -9.89 -3.82 -6.63
C ARG A 313 -9.57 -2.34 -6.79
N LEU A 314 -10.43 -1.59 -7.47
CA LEU A 314 -10.35 -0.14 -7.55
C LEU A 314 -11.55 0.44 -6.83
N LYS A 315 -11.31 1.20 -5.75
CA LYS A 315 -12.36 1.64 -4.83
C LYS A 315 -12.36 3.15 -4.63
N SER A 316 -13.51 3.78 -4.80
CA SER A 316 -13.74 5.18 -4.43
C SER A 316 -15.18 5.38 -3.94
N MET A 317 -15.49 6.59 -3.49
CA MET A 317 -16.82 7.02 -3.09
C MET A 317 -17.03 8.50 -3.40
N ARG A 318 -18.30 8.93 -3.46
CA ARG A 318 -18.65 10.35 -3.57
C ARG A 318 -17.93 11.16 -2.49
N GLY A 319 -17.31 12.26 -2.91
CA GLY A 319 -16.58 13.18 -2.05
C GLY A 319 -15.07 12.94 -1.99
N ARG A 320 -14.55 11.84 -2.55
CA ARG A 320 -13.10 11.64 -2.67
C ARG A 320 -12.45 12.61 -3.65
N GLY A 321 -13.13 13.01 -4.73
CA GLY A 321 -12.51 13.76 -5.82
C GLY A 321 -11.31 13.04 -6.41
N GLY A 322 -10.35 13.78 -6.98
CA GLY A 322 -9.15 13.22 -7.59
C GLY A 322 -9.45 12.37 -8.84
N PHE A 323 -8.47 11.59 -9.28
CA PHE A 323 -8.57 10.75 -10.47
C PHE A 323 -7.83 9.42 -10.32
N VAL A 324 -8.23 8.41 -11.10
CA VAL A 324 -7.48 7.18 -11.35
C VAL A 324 -7.40 7.00 -12.86
N GLU A 325 -6.21 7.07 -13.45
CA GLU A 325 -6.07 7.00 -14.91
C GLU A 325 -4.85 6.21 -15.42
N ASN A 326 -4.96 5.65 -16.62
CA ASN A 326 -3.88 4.92 -17.28
C ASN A 326 -3.37 3.76 -16.43
N ILE A 327 -4.30 2.86 -16.09
CA ILE A 327 -4.06 1.70 -15.25
C ILE A 327 -4.05 0.45 -16.14
N ARG A 328 -3.03 -0.39 -16.01
CA ARG A 328 -2.90 -1.65 -16.74
C ARG A 328 -2.66 -2.82 -15.79
N PHE A 329 -3.52 -3.82 -15.87
CA PHE A 329 -3.34 -5.13 -15.26
C PHE A 329 -3.16 -6.18 -16.36
N GLU A 330 -2.10 -6.98 -16.32
CA GLU A 330 -1.79 -7.96 -17.36
C GLU A 330 -1.26 -9.28 -16.80
N HIS A 331 -1.62 -10.43 -17.37
CA HIS A 331 -1.14 -11.74 -16.91
C HIS A 331 -1.37 -11.98 -15.40
N ILE A 332 -2.60 -11.80 -14.94
CA ILE A 332 -2.95 -11.99 -13.52
C ILE A 332 -3.74 -13.30 -13.37
N LYS A 333 -3.28 -14.17 -12.49
CA LYS A 333 -4.01 -15.37 -12.11
C LYS A 333 -4.76 -15.14 -10.79
N ILE A 334 -6.08 -15.35 -10.76
CA ILE A 334 -6.94 -15.07 -9.60
C ILE A 334 -7.73 -16.32 -9.24
N ASN A 335 -7.40 -17.00 -8.15
CA ASN A 335 -8.08 -18.22 -7.73
C ASN A 335 -8.67 -18.09 -6.33
N ASN A 336 -9.85 -18.65 -6.11
CA ASN A 336 -10.46 -18.86 -4.80
C ASN A 336 -10.66 -17.57 -3.98
N VAL A 337 -10.94 -16.44 -4.64
CA VAL A 337 -11.34 -15.19 -3.95
C VAL A 337 -12.79 -15.30 -3.47
N ARG A 338 -13.10 -14.81 -2.28
CA ARG A 338 -14.44 -14.98 -1.67
C ARG A 338 -15.53 -14.13 -2.35
N GLU A 339 -15.15 -12.96 -2.85
CA GLU A 339 -16.06 -11.96 -3.42
C GLU A 339 -15.74 -11.74 -4.91
N GLU A 340 -15.28 -10.56 -5.32
CA GLU A 340 -15.03 -10.24 -6.74
C GLU A 340 -13.61 -10.60 -7.20
N ALA A 341 -13.47 -11.30 -8.33
CA ALA A 341 -12.16 -11.44 -8.99
C ALA A 341 -11.66 -10.09 -9.53
N VAL A 342 -12.57 -9.30 -10.10
CA VAL A 342 -12.29 -7.92 -10.53
C VAL A 342 -13.40 -7.00 -10.03
N GLN A 343 -13.03 -5.93 -9.33
CA GLN A 343 -13.93 -4.90 -8.86
C GLN A 343 -13.44 -3.49 -9.23
N ILE A 344 -14.32 -2.69 -9.84
CA ILE A 344 -14.26 -1.23 -9.85
C ILE A 344 -15.54 -0.72 -9.20
N ASN A 345 -15.46 -0.07 -8.04
CA ASN A 345 -16.65 0.32 -7.29
C ASN A 345 -16.54 1.74 -6.72
N MET A 346 -17.46 2.60 -7.16
CA MET A 346 -17.57 4.01 -6.76
C MET A 346 -18.53 4.25 -5.57
N TYR A 347 -18.96 3.18 -4.89
CA TYR A 347 -19.84 3.18 -3.71
C TYR A 347 -19.15 2.57 -2.48
N TYR A 348 -17.85 2.77 -2.32
CA TYR A 348 -17.10 2.20 -1.19
C TYR A 348 -17.70 2.62 0.16
N GLY A 349 -18.11 1.61 0.96
CA GLY A 349 -18.90 1.82 2.19
C GLY A 349 -18.16 1.56 3.51
N TYR A 350 -16.88 1.17 3.48
CA TYR A 350 -16.14 0.70 4.65
C TYR A 350 -15.03 1.65 5.12
N SER A 351 -15.07 2.91 4.69
CA SER A 351 -14.05 3.90 5.06
C SER A 351 -14.21 4.38 6.51
N THR A 352 -13.13 4.40 7.30
CA THR A 352 -13.12 5.08 8.60
C THR A 352 -13.42 6.58 8.45
N VAL A 353 -12.96 7.17 7.35
CA VAL A 353 -13.14 8.60 7.04
C VAL A 353 -14.15 8.78 5.92
N VAL A 354 -15.31 9.33 6.27
CA VAL A 354 -16.39 9.59 5.32
C VAL A 354 -16.26 11.03 4.80
N PRO A 355 -16.16 11.24 3.47
CA PRO A 355 -16.09 12.57 2.88
C PRO A 355 -17.24 13.47 3.31
N LYS A 356 -17.01 14.79 3.38
CA LYS A 356 -18.05 15.78 3.66
C LYS A 356 -18.55 16.52 2.42
N THR A 357 -17.93 16.26 1.27
CA THR A 357 -18.37 16.76 -0.04
C THR A 357 -18.99 15.62 -0.85
N SER A 358 -19.51 15.95 -2.03
CA SER A 358 -20.01 14.98 -3.02
C SER A 358 -19.17 14.96 -4.31
N ILE A 359 -17.97 15.56 -4.32
CA ILE A 359 -17.13 15.64 -5.52
C ILE A 359 -16.77 14.20 -5.97
N PRO A 360 -17.19 13.77 -7.17
CA PRO A 360 -16.91 12.43 -7.65
C PRO A 360 -15.43 12.30 -8.07
N SER A 361 -14.91 11.07 -8.09
CA SER A 361 -13.57 10.80 -8.63
C SER A 361 -13.65 10.50 -10.13
N ASP A 362 -12.67 10.99 -10.89
CA ASP A 362 -12.53 10.69 -12.32
C ASP A 362 -11.78 9.37 -12.53
N PHE A 363 -12.45 8.31 -12.97
CA PHE A 363 -11.79 7.04 -13.33
C PHE A 363 -11.80 6.87 -14.84
N SER A 364 -10.62 6.77 -15.46
CA SER A 364 -10.51 6.65 -16.91
C SER A 364 -9.36 5.78 -17.38
N ASN A 365 -9.46 5.20 -18.59
CA ASN A 365 -8.36 4.46 -19.24
C ASN A 365 -7.82 3.33 -18.35
N ILE A 366 -8.70 2.38 -18.03
CA ILE A 366 -8.38 1.21 -17.20
C ILE A 366 -8.43 -0.03 -18.09
N TYR A 367 -7.30 -0.72 -18.20
CA TYR A 367 -7.08 -1.84 -19.11
C TYR A 367 -6.74 -3.09 -18.31
N MET A 368 -7.48 -4.16 -18.53
CA MET A 368 -7.26 -5.47 -17.92
C MET A 368 -7.13 -6.48 -19.04
N LYS A 369 -5.99 -7.18 -19.09
CA LYS A 369 -5.66 -8.10 -20.17
C LYS A 369 -5.12 -9.41 -19.63
N ASP A 370 -5.49 -10.54 -20.25
CA ASP A 370 -4.96 -11.86 -19.91
C ASP A 370 -5.16 -12.20 -18.42
N ILE A 371 -6.41 -12.10 -17.95
CA ILE A 371 -6.80 -12.39 -16.57
C ILE A 371 -7.47 -13.76 -16.54
N THR A 372 -6.92 -14.67 -15.75
CA THR A 372 -7.39 -16.07 -15.69
C THR A 372 -7.63 -16.52 -14.25
N GLY A 373 -8.52 -17.47 -14.02
CA GLY A 373 -8.87 -17.81 -12.64
C GLY A 373 -10.09 -18.69 -12.45
N GLU A 374 -10.27 -19.16 -11.22
CA GLU A 374 -11.40 -19.99 -10.83
C GLU A 374 -11.87 -19.72 -9.39
N GLY A 375 -13.14 -20.02 -9.10
CA GLY A 375 -13.67 -20.02 -7.74
C GLY A 375 -13.88 -18.63 -7.12
N ALA A 376 -14.34 -17.64 -7.90
CA ALA A 376 -14.75 -16.33 -7.37
C ALA A 376 -16.27 -16.27 -7.05
N GLY A 377 -16.69 -15.40 -6.15
CA GLY A 377 -18.12 -15.11 -5.94
C GLY A 377 -18.75 -14.34 -7.12
N ILE A 378 -18.02 -13.36 -7.65
CA ILE A 378 -18.39 -12.60 -8.86
C ILE A 378 -17.16 -12.50 -9.76
N ALA A 379 -17.29 -12.79 -11.06
CA ALA A 379 -16.12 -12.68 -11.95
C ALA A 379 -15.74 -11.21 -12.15
N VAL A 380 -16.68 -10.34 -12.52
CA VAL A 380 -16.42 -8.91 -12.73
C VAL A 380 -17.56 -8.04 -12.19
N GLU A 381 -17.22 -7.08 -11.32
CA GLU A 381 -18.11 -5.98 -10.91
C GLU A 381 -17.51 -4.63 -11.33
N ILE A 382 -18.28 -3.84 -12.08
CA ILE A 382 -17.93 -2.47 -12.47
C ILE A 382 -19.13 -1.59 -12.16
N LYS A 383 -19.00 -0.68 -11.20
CA LYS A 383 -20.06 0.22 -10.74
C LYS A 383 -19.56 1.67 -10.70
N GLY A 384 -19.90 2.42 -11.73
CA GLY A 384 -19.68 3.87 -11.80
C GLY A 384 -20.74 4.68 -11.04
N LEU A 385 -20.70 6.01 -11.19
CA LEU A 385 -21.74 6.90 -10.68
C LEU A 385 -22.62 7.40 -11.83
N PRO A 386 -23.96 7.43 -11.70
CA PRO A 386 -24.84 7.86 -12.79
C PRO A 386 -24.60 9.33 -13.19
N GLU A 387 -24.21 10.18 -12.24
CA GLU A 387 -23.86 11.57 -12.48
C GLU A 387 -22.42 11.79 -12.98
N HIS A 388 -21.55 10.78 -12.85
CA HIS A 388 -20.12 10.86 -13.16
C HIS A 388 -19.54 9.49 -13.52
N ARG A 389 -19.81 9.09 -14.76
CA ARG A 389 -19.58 7.73 -15.24
C ARG A 389 -18.11 7.42 -15.45
N LEU A 390 -17.77 6.13 -15.36
CA LEU A 390 -16.43 5.61 -15.67
C LEU A 390 -16.14 5.76 -17.17
N LYS A 391 -14.88 5.98 -17.55
CA LYS A 391 -14.51 6.26 -18.95
C LYS A 391 -13.47 5.27 -19.44
N ASN A 392 -13.67 4.70 -20.64
CA ASN A 392 -12.68 3.86 -21.32
C ASN A 392 -12.16 2.70 -20.46
N ILE A 393 -13.03 1.72 -20.22
CA ILE A 393 -12.68 0.47 -19.55
C ILE A 393 -12.52 -0.62 -20.60
N SER A 394 -11.44 -1.40 -20.55
CA SER A 394 -11.20 -2.50 -21.48
C SER A 394 -10.86 -3.77 -20.74
N LEU A 395 -11.56 -4.86 -21.09
CA LEU A 395 -11.26 -6.21 -20.64
C LEU A 395 -10.98 -7.07 -21.88
N GLU A 396 -9.73 -7.53 -22.02
CA GLU A 396 -9.29 -8.38 -23.14
C GLU A 396 -8.74 -9.71 -22.63
N ASN A 397 -9.12 -10.83 -23.24
CA ASN A 397 -8.67 -12.18 -22.87
C ASN A 397 -8.93 -12.48 -21.38
N ILE A 398 -10.21 -12.47 -20.98
CA ILE A 398 -10.63 -12.81 -19.63
C ILE A 398 -11.19 -14.22 -19.62
N SER A 399 -10.68 -15.09 -18.76
CA SER A 399 -11.14 -16.48 -18.61
C SER A 399 -11.30 -16.82 -17.12
N LEU A 400 -12.51 -16.68 -16.59
CA LEU A 400 -12.79 -16.83 -15.16
C LEU A 400 -13.88 -17.88 -14.89
N SER A 401 -13.83 -18.53 -13.72
CA SER A 401 -14.96 -19.25 -13.14
C SER A 401 -15.43 -18.55 -11.86
N ALA A 402 -16.74 -18.32 -11.76
CA ALA A 402 -17.34 -17.67 -10.61
C ALA A 402 -18.79 -18.13 -10.35
N ASP A 403 -19.36 -17.77 -9.20
CA ASP A 403 -20.78 -17.98 -8.94
C ASP A 403 -21.66 -17.07 -9.80
N ASN A 404 -21.30 -15.79 -9.89
CA ASN A 404 -22.00 -14.79 -10.69
C ASN A 404 -21.09 -14.24 -11.79
N ALA A 405 -21.65 -14.06 -13.00
CA ALA A 405 -20.87 -13.64 -14.16
C ALA A 405 -20.38 -12.18 -14.09
N MET A 406 -21.25 -11.21 -14.39
CA MET A 406 -20.83 -9.81 -14.49
C MET A 406 -21.93 -8.82 -14.11
N ILE A 407 -21.54 -7.77 -13.40
CA ILE A 407 -22.36 -6.59 -13.13
C ILE A 407 -21.61 -5.37 -13.68
N CYS A 408 -22.25 -4.59 -14.54
CA CYS A 408 -21.65 -3.42 -15.14
C CYS A 408 -22.65 -2.25 -15.20
N SER A 409 -22.37 -1.16 -14.50
CA SER A 409 -23.18 0.05 -14.54
C SER A 409 -22.38 1.33 -14.68
N ASP A 410 -22.98 2.33 -15.32
CA ASP A 410 -22.54 3.72 -15.30
C ASP A 410 -21.14 3.91 -15.94
N VAL A 411 -21.00 3.47 -17.19
CA VAL A 411 -19.75 3.51 -17.96
C VAL A 411 -19.98 4.15 -19.33
N GLU A 412 -19.17 5.13 -19.71
CA GLU A 412 -19.29 5.78 -21.03
C GLU A 412 -18.78 4.88 -22.17
N ASN A 413 -17.67 4.19 -21.96
CA ASN A 413 -17.07 3.35 -22.99
C ASN A 413 -16.47 2.11 -22.36
N ILE A 414 -17.00 0.95 -22.73
CA ILE A 414 -16.49 -0.35 -22.31
C ILE A 414 -16.27 -1.27 -23.52
N VAL A 415 -15.11 -1.92 -23.54
CA VAL A 415 -14.72 -2.91 -24.55
C VAL A 415 -14.51 -4.25 -23.86
N LEU A 416 -15.19 -5.28 -24.35
CA LEU A 416 -15.03 -6.66 -23.93
C LEU A 416 -14.55 -7.48 -25.13
N LYS A 417 -13.36 -8.05 -25.05
CA LYS A 417 -12.78 -8.86 -26.13
C LYS A 417 -12.28 -10.20 -25.59
N ASN A 418 -12.68 -11.31 -26.19
CA ASN A 418 -12.32 -12.65 -25.73
C ASN A 418 -12.64 -12.84 -24.24
N PHE A 419 -13.89 -12.62 -23.88
CA PHE A 419 -14.39 -12.70 -22.51
C PHE A 419 -15.16 -14.01 -22.32
N ASP A 420 -14.60 -14.96 -21.58
CA ASP A 420 -15.23 -16.24 -21.20
C ASP A 420 -15.38 -16.35 -19.68
N VAL A 421 -16.62 -16.49 -19.21
CA VAL A 421 -16.92 -16.76 -17.80
C VAL A 421 -17.76 -18.02 -17.66
N LEU A 422 -17.27 -18.97 -16.87
CA LEU A 422 -18.05 -20.11 -16.40
C LEU A 422 -18.79 -19.71 -15.11
N ALA A 423 -20.09 -19.50 -15.20
CA ALA A 423 -20.92 -19.05 -14.09
C ALA A 423 -21.78 -20.20 -13.51
N THR A 424 -21.60 -20.51 -12.23
CA THR A 424 -22.21 -21.69 -11.58
C THR A 424 -23.60 -21.41 -11.00
N VAL A 425 -23.89 -20.17 -10.61
CA VAL A 425 -25.15 -19.76 -9.97
C VAL A 425 -25.95 -18.82 -10.86
N ASN A 426 -25.38 -17.66 -11.22
CA ASN A 426 -26.06 -16.64 -12.01
C ASN A 426 -25.25 -16.28 -13.27
N LYS A 427 -25.80 -16.66 -14.42
CA LYS A 427 -25.21 -16.40 -15.74
C LYS A 427 -25.57 -15.04 -16.31
N SER A 428 -26.36 -14.24 -15.59
CA SER A 428 -26.76 -12.92 -16.05
C SER A 428 -25.55 -11.99 -16.13
N THR A 429 -25.49 -11.23 -17.22
CA THR A 429 -24.59 -10.10 -17.37
C THR A 429 -25.44 -8.85 -17.56
N GLU A 430 -25.43 -7.98 -16.55
CA GLU A 430 -26.23 -6.77 -16.54
C GLU A 430 -25.38 -5.57 -16.98
N PHE A 431 -25.85 -4.85 -18.01
CA PHE A 431 -25.26 -3.61 -18.49
C PHE A 431 -26.28 -2.48 -18.33
N VAL A 432 -26.02 -1.56 -17.40
CA VAL A 432 -26.93 -0.44 -17.07
C VAL A 432 -26.24 0.89 -17.32
N ASN A 433 -26.93 1.83 -17.97
CA ASN A 433 -26.41 3.18 -18.22
C ASN A 433 -25.03 3.19 -18.91
N ILE A 434 -24.93 2.45 -20.03
CA ILE A 434 -23.73 2.35 -20.85
C ILE A 434 -23.90 3.13 -22.16
N ASP A 435 -22.99 4.05 -22.49
CA ASP A 435 -23.08 4.81 -23.75
C ASP A 435 -22.56 4.02 -24.95
N ARG A 436 -21.38 3.41 -24.82
CA ARG A 436 -20.73 2.62 -25.87
C ARG A 436 -20.24 1.30 -25.29
N LEU A 437 -20.89 0.21 -25.74
CA LEU A 437 -20.54 -1.16 -25.42
C LEU A 437 -20.03 -1.84 -26.70
N GLN A 438 -18.77 -2.28 -26.68
CA GLN A 438 -18.17 -3.07 -27.77
C GLN A 438 -17.88 -4.47 -27.25
N ILE A 439 -18.37 -5.48 -27.96
CA ILE A 439 -18.20 -6.88 -27.60
C ILE A 439 -17.67 -7.66 -28.80
N GLU A 440 -16.55 -8.36 -28.60
CA GLU A 440 -15.93 -9.27 -29.57
C GLU A 440 -15.62 -10.59 -28.84
N HIS A 441 -16.20 -11.71 -29.28
CA HIS A 441 -16.02 -13.03 -28.65
C HIS A 441 -16.34 -13.06 -27.14
N PHE A 442 -17.64 -13.10 -26.83
CA PHE A 442 -18.15 -13.11 -25.46
C PHE A 442 -18.94 -14.39 -25.18
N SER A 443 -18.62 -15.03 -24.05
CA SER A 443 -19.18 -16.29 -23.59
C SER A 443 -19.43 -16.20 -22.09
N VAL A 444 -20.67 -16.47 -21.70
CA VAL A 444 -21.02 -16.76 -20.30
C VAL A 444 -21.83 -18.04 -20.31
N ARG A 445 -21.29 -19.07 -19.66
CA ARG A 445 -21.79 -20.45 -19.77
C ARG A 445 -22.10 -21.10 -18.44
#